data_AF-A0A7L2CUP5-F1
#
_entry.id   AF-A0A7L2CUP5-F1
#
_cell.length_a   1.000
_cell.length_b   1.000
_cell.length_c   1.000
_cell.angle_alpha   90.00
_cell.angle_beta   90.00
_cell.angle_gamma   90.00
#
_symmetry.space_group_name_H-M   'P 1'
#
loop_
_entity.id
_entity.type
_entity.pdbx_description
1 polymer ?
#
loop_
_entity_poly.entity_id
_entity_poly.type
_entity_poly.pdbx_seq_one_letter_code
_entity_poly.pdbx_strand_id
1 'polypeptide(L)'
;QILPGLYLGNFVDAKDLEQLSRNKITHIVSIHESPQPLLKDITYLRIPLPDTPEANIKRHFKECISFIHQCRLHGGNCLVHCLAGISRSTTVVVAYVMVVTELSCQEVLDAIRTIRPVANPNPGFRQQLSEFGGSAARKVRKHLKQKYGMSPFNDEEEIKALLPVGREGTSKTEGAVQGLVPRSRDMRSTSPFLLRVKRTFSCIPACLK
;
A
#
# COMPACT_ATOMS: atom_id res chain seq x y z
N GLN A 1 -0.43 2.83 -7.08
CA GLN A 1 -1.51 1.91 -6.70
C GLN A 1 -0.87 0.80 -5.90
N ILE A 2 -1.34 0.57 -4.68
CA ILE A 2 -0.84 -0.50 -3.79
C ILE A 2 -1.72 -1.73 -3.94
N LEU A 3 -3.04 -1.55 -3.86
CA LEU A 3 -4.07 -2.55 -4.11
C LEU A 3 -5.12 -1.98 -5.07
N PRO A 4 -5.96 -2.80 -5.72
CA PRO A 4 -7.12 -2.31 -6.46
C PRO A 4 -7.97 -1.36 -5.59
N GLY A 5 -8.16 -0.13 -6.06
CA GLY A 5 -8.86 0.93 -5.31
C GLY A 5 -8.09 1.60 -4.17
N LEU A 6 -6.79 1.31 -3.97
CA LEU A 6 -5.95 1.95 -2.95
C LEU A 6 -4.65 2.50 -3.52
N TYR A 7 -4.41 3.78 -3.28
CA TYR A 7 -3.26 4.54 -3.77
C TYR A 7 -2.52 5.21 -2.61
N LEU A 8 -1.21 5.32 -2.77
CA LEU A 8 -0.30 6.01 -1.84
C LEU A 8 0.42 7.10 -2.63
N GLY A 9 0.43 8.32 -2.10
CA GLY A 9 1.04 9.47 -2.76
C GLY A 9 1.53 10.55 -1.80
N ASN A 10 2.04 11.62 -2.38
CA ASN A 10 2.51 12.84 -1.72
C ASN A 10 1.51 14.00 -1.89
N PHE A 11 1.92 15.20 -1.49
CA PHE A 11 1.09 16.39 -1.60
C PHE A 11 0.85 16.86 -3.03
N VAL A 12 1.83 16.72 -3.92
CA VAL A 12 1.72 17.09 -5.34
C VAL A 12 0.70 16.17 -6.02
N ASP A 13 0.82 14.86 -5.78
CA ASP A 13 -0.09 13.84 -6.28
C ASP A 13 -1.56 14.12 -5.92
N ALA A 14 -1.81 14.61 -4.69
CA ALA A 14 -3.15 14.91 -4.20
C ALA A 14 -3.76 16.21 -4.78
N LYS A 15 -2.98 16.98 -5.55
CA LYS A 15 -3.43 18.20 -6.25
C LYS A 15 -3.42 18.04 -7.77
N ASP A 16 -2.86 16.95 -8.26
CA ASP A 16 -2.77 16.66 -9.69
C ASP A 16 -4.13 16.14 -10.20
N LEU A 17 -4.96 17.08 -10.72
CA LEU A 17 -6.29 16.76 -11.23
C LEU A 17 -6.27 15.73 -12.35
N GLU A 18 -5.21 15.71 -13.16
CA GLU A 18 -5.08 14.73 -14.25
C GLU A 18 -4.87 13.33 -13.69
N GLN A 19 -3.95 13.18 -12.73
CA GLN A 19 -3.72 11.88 -12.10
C GLN A 19 -4.90 11.42 -11.24
N LEU A 20 -5.57 12.32 -10.53
CA LEU A 20 -6.78 12.01 -9.76
C LEU A 20 -7.89 11.50 -10.68
N SER A 21 -8.15 12.20 -11.79
CA SER A 21 -9.16 11.81 -12.79
C SER A 21 -8.80 10.49 -13.47
N ARG A 22 -7.57 10.34 -13.95
CA ARG A 22 -7.07 9.13 -14.61
C ARG A 22 -7.20 7.89 -13.72
N ASN A 23 -6.92 8.04 -12.43
CA ASN A 23 -7.04 6.97 -11.44
C ASN A 23 -8.43 6.91 -10.79
N LYS A 24 -9.39 7.71 -11.24
CA LYS A 24 -10.77 7.77 -10.73
C LYS A 24 -10.84 7.89 -9.20
N ILE A 25 -9.97 8.73 -8.63
CA ILE A 25 -9.92 8.95 -7.18
C ILE A 25 -11.20 9.65 -6.75
N THR A 26 -11.94 9.02 -5.85
CA THR A 26 -13.18 9.55 -5.27
C THR A 26 -13.04 9.89 -3.78
N HIS A 27 -12.04 9.30 -3.12
CA HIS A 27 -11.80 9.47 -1.70
C HIS A 27 -10.33 9.82 -1.42
N ILE A 28 -10.09 10.72 -0.48
CA ILE A 28 -8.74 11.08 -0.04
C ILE A 28 -8.64 11.01 1.49
N VAL A 29 -7.66 10.25 1.99
CA VAL A 29 -7.17 10.36 3.37
C VAL A 29 -5.97 11.32 3.37
N SER A 30 -6.14 12.48 4.00
CA SER A 30 -5.15 13.56 4.04
C SER A 30 -4.55 13.69 5.44
N ILE A 31 -3.25 13.40 5.57
CA ILE A 31 -2.56 13.40 6.87
C ILE A 31 -1.51 14.51 6.89
N HIS A 32 -1.86 15.65 7.48
CA HIS A 32 -1.05 16.88 7.52
C HIS A 32 -1.27 17.60 8.84
N GLU A 33 -0.34 18.44 9.28
CA GLU A 33 -0.52 19.25 10.50
C GLU A 33 -1.56 20.35 10.31
N SER A 34 -1.60 20.94 9.10
CA SER A 34 -2.51 22.02 8.76
C SER A 34 -3.58 21.58 7.75
N PRO A 35 -4.80 22.13 7.83
CA PRO A 35 -5.82 21.94 6.81
C PRO A 35 -5.33 22.38 5.43
N GLN A 36 -5.60 21.56 4.42
CA GLN A 36 -5.31 21.87 3.02
C GLN A 36 -6.58 22.38 2.29
N PRO A 37 -6.45 23.01 1.12
CA PRO A 37 -7.61 23.22 0.25
C PRO A 37 -8.25 21.89 -0.16
N LEU A 38 -9.58 21.88 -0.32
CA LEU A 38 -10.33 20.71 -0.77
C LEU A 38 -10.66 20.84 -2.26
N LEU A 39 -10.60 19.71 -2.97
CA LEU A 39 -11.11 19.62 -4.34
C LEU A 39 -12.60 19.29 -4.29
N LYS A 40 -13.35 19.76 -5.29
CA LYS A 40 -14.75 19.40 -5.47
C LYS A 40 -14.86 17.91 -5.82
N ASP A 41 -16.01 17.32 -5.48
CA ASP A 41 -16.39 15.94 -5.85
C ASP A 41 -15.45 14.83 -5.33
N ILE A 42 -14.66 15.15 -4.29
CA ILE A 42 -13.84 14.18 -3.55
C ILE A 42 -14.32 14.17 -2.09
N THR A 43 -14.53 12.97 -1.56
CA THR A 43 -14.79 12.75 -0.14
C THR A 43 -13.48 12.71 0.63
N TYR A 44 -13.34 13.51 1.69
CA TYR A 44 -12.11 13.59 2.47
C TYR A 44 -12.25 13.04 3.89
N LEU A 45 -11.22 12.34 4.35
CA LEU A 45 -10.90 12.14 5.77
C LEU A 45 -9.61 12.91 6.08
N ARG A 46 -9.65 13.85 7.03
CA ARG A 46 -8.50 14.69 7.39
C ARG A 46 -7.97 14.33 8.76
N ILE A 47 -6.68 14.02 8.82
CA ILE A 47 -6.00 13.61 10.06
C ILE A 47 -4.94 14.66 10.40
N PRO A 48 -5.19 15.55 11.37
CA PRO A 48 -4.21 16.53 11.83
C PRO A 48 -3.09 15.83 12.62
N LEU A 49 -1.94 15.58 11.97
CA LEU A 49 -0.84 14.83 12.59
C LEU A 49 0.55 15.21 12.05
N PRO A 50 1.52 15.54 12.94
CA PRO A 50 2.91 15.75 12.55
C PRO A 50 3.64 14.44 12.25
N ASP A 51 4.75 14.53 11.52
CA ASP A 51 5.59 13.36 11.18
C ASP A 51 6.71 13.14 12.19
N THR A 52 6.37 13.07 13.48
CA THR A 52 7.34 12.81 14.55
C THR A 52 7.13 11.42 15.15
N PRO A 53 8.17 10.77 15.70
CA PRO A 53 8.04 9.47 16.37
C PRO A 53 7.04 9.45 17.53
N GLU A 54 6.87 10.58 18.23
CA GLU A 54 6.02 10.71 19.41
C GLU A 54 4.53 10.87 19.05
N ALA A 55 4.23 11.25 17.81
CA ALA A 55 2.87 11.45 17.36
C ALA A 55 2.07 10.13 17.39
N ASN A 56 0.91 10.12 18.03
CA ASN A 56 0.08 8.92 18.12
C ASN A 56 -0.76 8.75 16.84
N ILE A 57 -0.19 8.12 15.81
CA ILE A 57 -0.90 7.80 14.57
C ILE A 57 -1.84 6.61 14.76
N LYS A 58 -1.52 5.69 15.66
CA LYS A 58 -2.30 4.46 15.93
C LYS A 58 -3.74 4.74 16.33
N ARG A 59 -4.00 5.84 17.06
CA ARG A 59 -5.37 6.25 17.43
C ARG A 59 -6.29 6.48 16.22
N HIS A 60 -5.72 6.80 15.06
CA HIS A 60 -6.45 7.07 13.81
C HIS A 60 -6.62 5.83 12.93
N PHE A 61 -6.04 4.68 13.28
CA PHE A 61 -6.10 3.49 12.41
C PHE A 61 -7.53 3.02 12.17
N LYS A 62 -8.37 2.92 13.20
CA LYS A 62 -9.74 2.39 13.04
C LYS A 62 -10.58 3.22 12.06
N GLU A 63 -10.51 4.55 12.16
CA GLU A 63 -11.26 5.46 11.29
C GLU A 63 -10.73 5.44 9.85
N CYS A 64 -9.40 5.53 9.66
CA CYS A 64 -8.77 5.48 8.35
C CYS A 64 -9.05 4.16 7.64
N ILE A 65 -8.93 3.04 8.36
CA ILE A 65 -9.17 1.71 7.83
C ILE A 65 -10.62 1.56 7.40
N SER A 66 -11.57 2.02 8.22
CA SER A 66 -13.00 1.97 7.89
C SER A 66 -13.32 2.80 6.64
N PHE A 67 -12.76 4.00 6.54
CA PHE A 67 -12.94 4.92 5.41
C PHE A 67 -12.41 4.31 4.10
N ILE A 68 -11.18 3.80 4.11
CA ILE A 68 -10.57 3.13 2.96
C ILE A 68 -11.40 1.90 2.56
N HIS A 69 -11.79 1.07 3.54
CA HIS A 69 -12.52 -0.16 3.29
C HIS A 69 -13.89 0.12 2.65
N GLN A 70 -14.64 1.08 3.20
CA GLN A 70 -15.93 1.48 2.65
C GLN A 70 -15.80 2.02 1.24
N CYS A 71 -14.82 2.89 0.98
CA CYS A 71 -14.54 3.41 -0.36
C CYS A 71 -14.36 2.26 -1.36
N ARG A 72 -13.47 1.30 -1.05
CA ARG A 72 -13.17 0.18 -1.94
C ARG A 72 -14.37 -0.71 -2.19
N LEU A 73 -15.13 -1.05 -1.14
CA LEU A 73 -16.33 -1.91 -1.26
C LEU A 73 -17.42 -1.31 -2.15
N HIS A 74 -17.52 0.02 -2.22
CA HIS A 74 -18.48 0.70 -3.09
C HIS A 74 -17.91 1.04 -4.48
N GLY A 75 -16.79 0.41 -4.87
CA GLY A 75 -16.16 0.61 -6.18
C GLY A 75 -15.42 1.93 -6.34
N GLY A 76 -15.18 2.66 -5.24
CA GLY A 76 -14.40 3.90 -5.24
C GLY A 76 -12.89 3.64 -5.13
N ASN A 77 -12.10 4.64 -5.51
CA ASN A 77 -10.65 4.62 -5.37
C ASN A 77 -10.19 5.64 -4.33
N CYS A 78 -9.42 5.17 -3.35
CA CYS A 78 -8.92 5.97 -2.24
C CYS A 78 -7.43 6.30 -2.42
N LEU A 79 -7.07 7.58 -2.34
CA LEU A 79 -5.69 8.03 -2.21
C LEU A 79 -5.39 8.36 -0.74
N VAL A 80 -4.36 7.73 -0.18
CA VAL A 80 -3.80 8.09 1.13
C VAL A 80 -2.54 8.89 0.88
N HIS A 81 -2.49 10.12 1.40
CA HIS A 81 -1.33 10.99 1.20
C HIS A 81 -0.95 11.78 2.45
N CYS A 82 0.32 12.16 2.50
CA CYS A 82 0.86 13.14 3.43
C CYS A 82 1.70 14.14 2.63
N LEU A 83 2.65 14.84 3.28
CA LEU A 83 3.51 15.79 2.58
C LEU A 83 4.39 15.11 1.50
N ALA A 84 5.26 14.18 1.92
CA ALA A 84 6.22 13.53 1.01
C ALA A 84 5.75 12.14 0.50
N GLY A 85 4.69 11.59 1.08
CA GLY A 85 4.27 10.22 0.78
C GLY A 85 5.31 9.17 1.20
N ILE A 86 6.00 9.42 2.32
CA ILE A 86 7.11 8.61 2.83
C ILE A 86 6.71 7.89 4.12
N SER A 87 6.26 8.63 5.13
CA SER A 87 6.06 8.12 6.49
C SER A 87 4.58 8.05 6.89
N ARG A 88 3.94 9.15 7.30
CA ARG A 88 2.52 9.18 7.76
C ARG A 88 1.53 8.37 6.90
N SER A 89 1.47 8.64 5.60
CA SER A 89 0.54 7.95 4.69
C SER A 89 0.91 6.48 4.48
N THR A 90 2.20 6.16 4.39
CA THR A 90 2.68 4.78 4.34
C THR A 90 2.23 4.02 5.57
N THR A 91 2.34 4.60 6.77
CA THR A 91 1.89 3.97 8.01
C THR A 91 0.42 3.59 7.97
N VAL A 92 -0.46 4.49 7.52
CA VAL A 92 -1.90 4.21 7.43
C VAL A 92 -2.19 3.12 6.39
N VAL A 93 -1.50 3.15 5.24
CA VAL A 93 -1.65 2.11 4.21
C VAL A 93 -1.18 0.75 4.74
N VAL A 94 -0.04 0.68 5.43
CA VAL A 94 0.46 -0.57 6.04
C VAL A 94 -0.55 -1.11 7.05
N ALA A 95 -1.07 -0.26 7.94
CA ALA A 95 -2.07 -0.66 8.93
C ALA A 95 -3.34 -1.22 8.28
N TYR A 96 -3.81 -0.60 7.18
CA TYR A 96 -4.94 -1.09 6.42
C TYR A 96 -4.67 -2.47 5.81
N VAL A 97 -3.54 -2.63 5.12
CA VAL A 97 -3.19 -3.88 4.46
C VAL A 97 -3.04 -5.02 5.48
N MET A 98 -2.38 -4.79 6.62
CA MET A 98 -2.28 -5.77 7.72
C MET A 98 -3.65 -6.23 8.27
N VAL A 99 -4.68 -5.39 8.18
CA VAL A 99 -6.03 -5.76 8.65
C VAL A 99 -6.75 -6.62 7.61
N VAL A 100 -6.63 -6.30 6.32
CA VAL A 100 -7.34 -7.02 5.26
C VAL A 100 -6.60 -8.26 4.76
N THR A 101 -5.33 -8.43 5.13
CA THR A 101 -4.52 -9.65 4.95
C THR A 101 -4.11 -10.22 6.30
N GLU A 102 -3.41 -11.35 6.35
CA GLU A 102 -2.78 -11.88 7.57
C GLU A 102 -1.27 -11.58 7.68
N LEU A 103 -0.76 -10.72 6.81
CA LEU A 103 0.67 -10.42 6.69
C LEU A 103 1.18 -9.52 7.84
N SER A 104 2.46 -9.70 8.17
CA SER A 104 3.17 -8.86 9.14
C SER A 104 3.43 -7.45 8.61
N CYS A 105 3.70 -6.51 9.52
CA CYS A 105 4.11 -5.15 9.16
C CYS A 105 5.32 -5.14 8.21
N GLN A 106 6.27 -6.05 8.42
CA GLN A 106 7.50 -6.09 7.64
C GLN A 106 7.23 -6.56 6.20
N GLU A 107 6.50 -7.67 6.04
CA GLU A 107 6.10 -8.18 4.72
C GLU A 107 5.32 -7.13 3.93
N VAL A 108 4.35 -6.48 4.56
CA VAL A 108 3.55 -5.44 3.91
C VAL A 108 4.42 -4.25 3.49
N LEU A 109 5.32 -3.79 4.35
CA LEU A 109 6.17 -2.65 4.05
C LEU A 109 7.17 -2.97 2.93
N ASP A 110 7.73 -4.18 2.92
CA ASP A 110 8.65 -4.61 1.86
C ASP A 110 7.93 -4.74 0.51
N ALA A 111 6.72 -5.30 0.50
CA ALA A 111 5.88 -5.32 -0.69
C ALA A 111 5.58 -3.90 -1.20
N ILE A 112 5.18 -2.96 -0.33
CA ILE A 112 4.93 -1.57 -0.71
C ILE A 112 6.17 -0.91 -1.29
N ARG A 113 7.36 -1.20 -0.76
CA ARG A 113 8.64 -0.63 -1.23
C ARG A 113 9.01 -1.08 -2.64
N THR A 114 8.57 -2.26 -3.08
CA THR A 114 8.75 -2.68 -4.48
C THR A 114 8.03 -1.77 -5.47
N ILE A 115 6.92 -1.16 -5.04
CA ILE A 115 6.12 -0.22 -5.84
C ILE A 115 6.55 1.22 -5.58
N ARG A 116 6.80 1.58 -4.32
CA ARG A 116 7.17 2.92 -3.87
C ARG A 116 8.43 2.85 -2.98
N PRO A 117 9.64 2.87 -3.57
CA PRO A 117 10.90 2.67 -2.84
C PRO A 117 11.14 3.65 -1.69
N VAL A 118 10.58 4.86 -1.79
CA VAL A 118 10.67 5.90 -0.75
C VAL A 118 9.81 5.63 0.49
N ALA A 119 8.98 4.58 0.50
CA ALA A 119 8.13 4.21 1.63
C ALA A 119 8.97 3.86 2.87
N ASN A 120 8.93 4.74 3.87
CA ASN A 120 9.76 4.65 5.06
C ASN A 120 9.09 5.35 6.26
N PRO A 121 8.16 4.69 6.97
CA PRO A 121 7.63 5.19 8.23
C PRO A 121 8.75 5.55 9.20
N ASN A 122 8.58 6.65 9.95
CA ASN A 122 9.51 7.02 11.00
C ASN A 122 9.57 5.90 12.10
N PRO A 123 10.63 5.86 12.93
CA PRO A 123 10.81 4.79 13.90
C PRO A 123 9.64 4.61 14.88
N GLY A 124 9.05 5.69 15.39
CA GLY A 124 7.91 5.63 16.30
C GLY A 124 6.65 5.06 15.63
N PHE A 125 6.43 5.37 14.36
CA PHE A 125 5.32 4.79 13.59
C PHE A 125 5.54 3.31 13.29
N ARG A 126 6.78 2.87 13.07
CA ARG A 126 7.10 1.44 12.93
C ARG A 126 6.81 0.68 14.21
N GLN A 127 7.17 1.25 15.36
CA GLN A 127 6.84 0.67 16.65
C GLN A 127 5.32 0.58 16.83
N GLN A 128 4.59 1.66 16.56
CA GLN A 128 3.13 1.68 16.64
C GLN A 128 2.45 0.67 15.71
N LEU A 129 3.01 0.42 14.51
CA LEU A 129 2.54 -0.64 13.60
C LEU A 129 2.81 -2.04 14.15
N SER A 130 4.00 -2.27 14.70
CA SER A 130 4.35 -3.53 15.35
C SER A 130 3.39 -3.86 16.51
N GLU A 131 3.14 -2.88 17.38
CA GLU A 131 2.17 -3.01 18.48
C GLU A 131 0.71 -3.12 18.03
N PHE A 132 0.38 -2.60 16.85
CA PHE A 132 -0.94 -2.76 16.25
C PHE A 132 -1.12 -4.17 15.66
N GLY A 133 -0.02 -4.83 15.27
CA GLY A 133 -0.02 -6.22 14.87
C GLY A 133 -0.61 -7.18 15.91
N GLY A 134 -0.86 -8.43 15.50
CA GLY A 134 -1.42 -9.45 16.38
C GLY A 134 -2.87 -9.16 16.80
N SER A 135 -3.10 -8.88 18.08
CA SER A 135 -4.45 -8.84 18.65
C SER A 135 -5.27 -7.61 18.24
N ALA A 136 -4.65 -6.43 18.12
CA ALA A 136 -5.36 -5.20 17.77
C ALA A 136 -5.83 -5.22 16.31
N ALA A 137 -4.94 -5.56 15.37
CA ALA A 137 -5.29 -5.77 13.96
C ALA A 137 -6.38 -6.85 13.80
N ARG A 138 -6.29 -7.99 14.53
CA ARG A 138 -7.32 -9.04 14.51
C ARG A 138 -8.68 -8.53 15.00
N LYS A 139 -8.73 -7.70 16.05
CA LYS A 139 -9.97 -7.07 16.53
C LYS A 139 -10.58 -6.16 15.47
N VAL A 140 -9.77 -5.34 14.79
CA VAL A 140 -10.24 -4.48 13.68
C VAL A 140 -10.72 -5.32 12.50
N ARG A 141 -10.00 -6.38 12.12
CA ARG A 141 -10.41 -7.33 11.07
C ARG A 141 -11.77 -7.95 11.38
N LYS A 142 -11.98 -8.42 12.63
CA LYS A 142 -13.27 -8.96 13.08
C LYS A 142 -14.38 -7.90 12.96
N HIS A 143 -14.10 -6.66 13.37
CA HIS A 143 -15.05 -5.56 13.26
C HIS A 143 -15.43 -5.26 11.80
N LEU A 144 -14.47 -5.24 10.86
CA LEU A 144 -14.77 -5.06 9.44
C LEU A 144 -15.66 -6.18 8.91
N LYS A 145 -15.33 -7.44 9.22
CA LYS A 145 -16.13 -8.61 8.82
C LYS A 145 -17.57 -8.54 9.35
N GLN A 146 -17.73 -8.11 10.61
CA GLN A 146 -19.06 -7.95 11.21
C GLN A 146 -19.87 -6.82 10.57
N LYS A 147 -19.21 -5.71 10.24
CA LYS A 147 -19.89 -4.51 9.73
C LYS A 147 -20.18 -4.56 8.22
N TYR A 148 -19.28 -5.16 7.44
CA TYR A 148 -19.33 -5.11 5.97
C TYR A 148 -19.41 -6.49 5.31
N GLY A 149 -19.34 -7.57 6.08
CA GLY A 149 -19.31 -8.93 5.55
C GLY A 149 -17.93 -9.36 5.04
N MET A 150 -17.92 -10.37 4.18
CA MET A 150 -16.68 -10.88 3.58
C MET A 150 -16.17 -9.93 2.50
N SER A 151 -14.86 -9.64 2.53
CA SER A 151 -14.19 -8.84 1.50
C SER A 151 -14.19 -9.60 0.16
N PRO A 152 -14.57 -8.97 -0.95
CA PRO A 152 -14.50 -9.57 -2.29
C PRO A 152 -13.08 -9.50 -2.89
N PHE A 153 -12.13 -8.86 -2.21
CA PHE A 153 -10.78 -8.61 -2.73
C PHE A 153 -9.81 -9.73 -2.39
N ASN A 154 -8.95 -10.09 -3.34
CA ASN A 154 -7.84 -11.02 -3.15
C ASN A 154 -6.58 -10.30 -2.63
N ASP A 155 -6.74 -9.49 -1.58
CA ASP A 155 -5.71 -8.54 -1.12
C ASP A 155 -4.41 -9.23 -0.67
N GLU A 156 -4.51 -10.43 -0.08
CA GLU A 156 -3.32 -11.14 0.41
C GLU A 156 -2.43 -11.64 -0.74
N GLU A 157 -3.02 -12.25 -1.75
CA GLU A 157 -2.28 -12.72 -2.94
C GLU A 157 -1.70 -11.57 -3.75
N GLU A 158 -2.43 -10.45 -3.88
CA GLU A 158 -1.92 -9.23 -4.55
C GLU A 158 -0.66 -8.68 -3.85
N ILE A 159 -0.61 -8.72 -2.52
CA ILE A 159 0.57 -8.26 -1.77
C ILE A 159 1.70 -9.29 -1.83
N LYS A 160 1.41 -10.58 -1.67
CA LYS A 160 2.42 -11.65 -1.76
C LYS A 160 3.08 -11.70 -3.14
N ALA A 161 2.34 -11.44 -4.21
CA ALA A 161 2.88 -11.38 -5.58
C ALA A 161 3.93 -10.27 -5.80
N LEU A 162 4.00 -9.27 -4.90
CA LEU A 162 5.02 -8.23 -4.93
C LEU A 162 6.31 -8.64 -4.23
N LEU A 163 6.24 -9.61 -3.33
CA LEU A 163 7.41 -10.10 -2.60
C LEU A 163 8.23 -11.01 -3.53
N PRO A 164 9.57 -10.94 -3.48
CA PRO A 164 10.40 -11.87 -4.21
C PRO A 164 10.08 -13.29 -3.73
N VAL A 165 9.76 -14.19 -4.68
CA VAL A 165 9.65 -15.61 -4.38
C VAL A 165 11.00 -16.05 -3.83
N GLY A 166 11.04 -16.39 -2.54
CA GLY A 166 12.24 -16.94 -1.93
C GLY A 166 12.71 -18.11 -2.79
N ARG A 167 13.99 -18.09 -3.19
CA ARG A 167 14.64 -19.30 -3.67
C ARG A 167 14.47 -20.33 -2.55
N GLU A 168 13.58 -21.30 -2.75
CA GLU A 168 13.60 -22.51 -1.96
C GLU A 168 15.05 -23.01 -1.98
N GLY A 169 15.63 -23.16 -0.80
CA GLY A 169 17.00 -23.63 -0.65
C GLY A 169 17.09 -25.02 -1.25
N THR A 170 17.65 -25.11 -2.46
CA THR A 170 18.12 -26.40 -2.98
C THR A 170 19.22 -26.86 -2.05
N SER A 171 18.87 -27.85 -1.23
CA SER A 171 19.79 -28.74 -0.54
C SER A 171 20.88 -29.17 -1.51
N LYS A 172 22.13 -28.91 -1.12
CA LYS A 172 23.32 -29.42 -1.80
C LYS A 172 23.27 -30.95 -1.81
N THR A 173 23.17 -31.53 -2.99
CA THR A 173 23.79 -32.81 -3.31
C THR A 173 24.38 -32.70 -4.71
N GLU A 174 25.70 -32.80 -4.76
CA GLU A 174 26.52 -32.80 -5.96
C GLU A 174 26.24 -34.05 -6.80
N GLY A 175 26.16 -33.86 -8.11
CA GLY A 175 26.04 -34.94 -9.09
C GLY A 175 26.16 -34.36 -10.50
N ALA A 176 27.36 -34.43 -11.06
CA ALA A 176 27.65 -34.03 -12.42
C ALA A 176 26.94 -34.94 -13.45
N VAL A 177 26.57 -34.39 -14.62
CA VAL A 177 26.93 -34.87 -15.97
C VAL A 177 26.35 -33.89 -17.02
N GLN A 178 27.13 -33.71 -18.09
CA GLN A 178 27.02 -32.74 -19.17
C GLN A 178 25.88 -33.02 -20.19
N GLY A 179 25.43 -31.94 -20.84
CA GLY A 179 25.29 -31.93 -22.30
C GLY A 179 23.89 -31.75 -22.90
N LEU A 180 23.83 -30.82 -23.86
CA LEU A 180 22.90 -30.68 -25.00
C LEU A 180 21.83 -29.57 -24.93
N VAL A 181 22.04 -28.58 -25.80
CA VAL A 181 21.09 -27.61 -26.40
C VAL A 181 20.83 -28.14 -27.84
N PRO A 182 19.80 -27.74 -28.63
CA PRO A 182 18.66 -26.83 -28.40
C PRO A 182 17.28 -27.47 -28.76
N ARG A 183 16.18 -26.77 -28.44
CA ARG A 183 15.27 -26.20 -29.46
C ARG A 183 14.10 -25.43 -28.84
N SER A 184 13.83 -24.32 -29.52
CA SER A 184 12.77 -23.34 -29.36
C SER A 184 11.37 -23.93 -29.29
N ARG A 185 10.52 -23.34 -28.41
CA ARG A 185 9.14 -22.96 -28.75
C ARG A 185 8.50 -22.05 -27.68
N ASP A 186 7.84 -21.03 -28.23
CA ASP A 186 6.74 -20.21 -27.71
C ASP A 186 6.97 -19.33 -26.48
N MET A 187 7.43 -18.10 -26.75
CA MET A 187 7.06 -16.91 -25.99
C MET A 187 5.55 -16.69 -26.06
N ARG A 188 4.82 -17.10 -25.03
CA ARG A 188 3.52 -16.48 -24.70
C ARG A 188 3.39 -16.35 -23.19
N SER A 189 3.12 -15.10 -22.78
CA SER A 189 2.80 -14.66 -21.41
C SER A 189 3.98 -14.34 -20.49
N THR A 190 4.81 -13.37 -20.88
CA THR A 190 5.59 -12.57 -19.94
C THR A 190 5.05 -11.14 -19.88
N SER A 191 3.98 -10.93 -19.11
CA SER A 191 3.63 -9.59 -18.68
C SER A 191 2.80 -9.59 -17.40
N PRO A 192 3.43 -9.35 -16.23
CA PRO A 192 2.74 -8.52 -15.24
C PRO A 192 3.62 -7.47 -14.52
N PHE A 193 4.94 -7.41 -14.72
CA PHE A 193 5.80 -6.55 -13.90
C PHE A 193 6.00 -5.14 -14.48
N LEU A 194 6.37 -5.03 -15.75
CA LEU A 194 6.74 -3.75 -16.38
C LEU A 194 5.55 -2.81 -16.67
N LEU A 195 4.34 -3.36 -16.79
CA LEU A 195 3.12 -2.56 -17.01
C LEU A 195 2.60 -1.88 -15.72
N ARG A 196 3.04 -2.34 -14.53
CA ARG A 196 2.60 -1.79 -13.24
C ARG A 196 3.42 -0.55 -12.82
N VAL A 197 4.64 -0.39 -13.33
CA VAL A 197 5.53 0.74 -13.03
C VAL A 197 5.09 2.04 -13.73
N LYS A 198 4.37 1.97 -14.86
CA LYS A 198 3.95 3.17 -15.64
C LYS A 198 2.57 3.76 -15.28
N ARG A 199 1.94 3.34 -14.17
CA ARG A 199 0.53 3.72 -13.87
C ARG A 199 0.28 4.29 -12.47
N THR A 200 1.29 4.78 -11.77
CA THR A 200 1.12 5.18 -10.37
C THR A 200 1.77 6.52 -10.08
N PHE A 201 1.08 7.33 -9.27
CA PHE A 201 1.57 8.55 -8.62
C PHE A 201 3.10 8.53 -8.45
N SER A 202 3.74 9.40 -9.22
CA SER A 202 5.17 9.41 -9.58
C SER A 202 6.10 8.96 -8.45
N CYS A 203 6.94 7.97 -8.74
CA CYS A 203 7.98 7.48 -7.84
C CYS A 203 9.26 8.34 -7.86
N ILE A 204 9.24 9.54 -8.47
CA ILE A 204 10.41 10.41 -8.59
C ILE A 204 10.03 11.82 -8.14
N PRO A 205 10.69 12.39 -7.12
CA PRO A 205 10.56 13.81 -6.78
C PRO A 205 10.97 14.66 -7.98
N ALA A 206 10.17 15.65 -8.34
CA ALA A 206 10.54 16.65 -9.35
C ALA A 206 11.77 17.51 -8.96
N CYS A 207 12.35 17.31 -7.76
CA CYS A 207 13.56 17.99 -7.29
C CYS A 207 14.87 17.28 -7.67
N LEU A 208 14.86 16.35 -8.63
CA LEU A 208 16.06 15.71 -9.20
C LEU A 208 16.19 15.94 -10.72
N LYS A 209 15.66 17.05 -11.22
CA LYS A 209 15.98 17.58 -12.56
C LYS A 209 16.62 18.94 -12.42
#